data_AF-A0A1F8DNC7-F1
#
_entry.id   AF-A0A1F8DNC7-F1
#
_cell.length_a   1.000
_cell.length_b   1.000
_cell.length_c   1.000
_cell.angle_alpha   90.00
_cell.angle_beta   90.00
_cell.angle_gamma   90.00
#
_symmetry.space_group_name_H-M   'P 1'
#
loop_
_entity.id
_entity.type
_entity.pdbx_description
1 polymer ?
#
loop_
_entity_poly.entity_id
_entity_poly.type
_entity_poly.pdbx_seq_one_letter_code
_entity_poly.pdbx_strand_id
1 'polypeptide(L)'
;MDFSLPKRPWWGYVEEDIRELLLTAQLLINKVGGWEEKFHDYAFVVFPAAKAYEGFLKKLFLDLGWITENDYFGKRFRIGKALNPSLEPELRQREGVYDKIVEFCRGRELADELWEVWKQARNSTFHWFPKEKNAISYDEAKEKVAMVIEAMDAAFEKCKIKE
;
A
#
# COMPACT_ATOMS: atom_id res chain seq x y z
N MET A 1 -16.51 7.67 -7.47
CA MET A 1 -16.26 6.36 -6.85
C MET A 1 -16.37 6.53 -5.35
N ASP A 2 -17.14 5.65 -4.70
CA ASP A 2 -17.22 5.61 -3.24
C ASP A 2 -16.66 4.28 -2.77
N PHE A 3 -15.62 4.32 -1.93
CA PHE A 3 -15.02 3.13 -1.35
C PHE A 3 -15.63 2.78 0.01
N SER A 4 -16.56 3.60 0.52
CA SER A 4 -17.19 3.44 1.84
C SER A 4 -16.14 3.26 2.95
N LEU A 5 -15.04 4.03 2.89
CA LEU A 5 -13.87 3.89 3.77
C LEU A 5 -14.21 3.78 5.27
N PRO A 6 -15.11 4.61 5.84
CA PRO A 6 -15.43 4.51 7.27
C PRO A 6 -16.14 3.22 7.70
N LYS A 7 -16.62 2.41 6.74
CA LYS A 7 -17.26 1.12 7.00
C LYS A 7 -16.29 -0.06 6.89
N ARG A 8 -15.04 0.18 6.48
CA ARG A 8 -14.04 -0.88 6.32
C ARG A 8 -13.58 -1.39 7.70
N PRO A 9 -13.34 -2.70 7.87
CA PRO A 9 -12.97 -3.26 9.18
C PRO A 9 -11.71 -2.66 9.80
N TRP A 10 -10.72 -2.31 8.97
CA TRP A 10 -9.46 -1.69 9.43
C TRP A 10 -9.58 -0.17 9.72
N TRP A 11 -10.76 0.44 9.52
CA TRP A 11 -10.90 1.89 9.68
C TRP A 11 -10.61 2.37 11.10
N GLY A 12 -11.09 1.63 12.12
CA GLY A 12 -10.79 1.93 13.52
C GLY A 12 -9.36 1.55 13.94
N TYR A 13 -8.72 0.69 13.15
CA TYR A 13 -7.37 0.20 13.42
C TYR A 13 -6.30 1.22 13.01
N VAL A 14 -6.44 1.90 11.88
CA VAL A 14 -5.41 2.83 11.40
C VAL A 14 -5.47 4.21 12.06
N GLU A 15 -4.32 4.88 12.12
CA GLU A 15 -4.19 6.22 12.65
C GLU A 15 -5.00 7.26 11.84
N GLU A 16 -5.27 8.42 12.46
CA GLU A 16 -6.03 9.51 11.84
C GLU A 16 -5.39 10.02 10.54
N ASP A 17 -4.07 10.16 10.49
CA ASP A 17 -3.36 10.64 9.30
C ASP A 17 -3.44 9.66 8.12
N ILE A 18 -3.44 8.35 8.37
CA ILE A 18 -3.69 7.31 7.35
C ILE A 18 -5.12 7.42 6.81
N ARG A 19 -6.10 7.61 7.68
CA ARG A 19 -7.51 7.80 7.29
C ARG A 19 -7.69 9.03 6.41
N GLU A 20 -7.08 10.15 6.78
CA GLU A 20 -7.13 11.39 6.01
C GLU A 20 -6.48 11.25 4.63
N LEU A 21 -5.38 10.49 4.52
CA LEU A 21 -4.77 10.19 3.22
C LEU A 21 -5.71 9.39 2.30
N LEU A 22 -6.43 8.40 2.84
CA LEU A 22 -7.38 7.60 2.06
C LEU A 22 -8.60 8.42 1.61
N LEU A 23 -9.13 9.26 2.51
CA LEU A 23 -10.20 10.21 2.19
C LEU A 23 -9.75 11.20 1.11
N THR A 24 -8.50 11.67 1.18
CA THR A 24 -7.89 12.53 0.17
C THR A 24 -7.82 11.83 -1.19
N ALA A 25 -7.39 10.56 -1.25
CA ALA A 25 -7.37 9.80 -2.51
C ALA A 25 -8.78 9.66 -3.12
N GLN A 26 -9.77 9.31 -2.30
CA GLN A 26 -11.18 9.23 -2.74
C GLN A 26 -11.70 10.59 -3.23
N LEU A 27 -11.37 11.68 -2.53
CA LEU A 27 -11.73 13.04 -2.94
C LEU A 27 -11.10 13.40 -4.28
N LEU A 28 -9.81 13.13 -4.47
CA LEU A 28 -9.10 13.40 -5.73
C LEU A 28 -9.72 12.64 -6.90
N ILE A 29 -10.02 11.35 -6.73
CA ILE A 29 -10.75 10.57 -7.74
C ILE A 29 -12.06 11.28 -8.11
N ASN A 30 -12.87 11.65 -7.12
CA ASN A 30 -14.18 12.23 -7.35
C ASN A 30 -14.14 13.63 -7.98
N LYS A 31 -13.08 14.41 -7.74
CA LYS A 31 -12.95 15.77 -8.26
C LYS A 31 -12.29 15.80 -9.63
N VAL A 32 -11.14 15.16 -9.76
CA VAL A 32 -10.28 15.25 -10.95
C VAL A 32 -10.97 14.69 -12.19
N GLY A 33 -11.79 13.64 -12.05
CA GLY A 33 -12.57 13.10 -13.16
C GLY A 33 -13.54 14.12 -13.78
N GLY A 34 -13.98 15.11 -13.01
CA GLY A 34 -14.90 16.17 -13.44
C GLY A 34 -14.23 17.45 -13.92
N TRP A 35 -12.90 17.55 -13.91
CA TRP A 35 -12.20 18.72 -14.44
C TRP A 35 -12.25 18.73 -15.97
N GLU A 36 -12.34 19.93 -16.56
CA GLU A 36 -12.25 20.10 -18.01
C GLU A 36 -10.83 19.78 -18.49
N GLU A 37 -9.84 20.21 -17.71
CA GLU A 37 -8.44 19.92 -17.92
C GLU A 37 -8.14 18.43 -17.78
N LYS A 38 -7.34 17.91 -18.72
CA LYS A 38 -6.82 16.55 -18.66
C LYS A 38 -5.31 16.60 -18.46
N PHE A 39 -4.84 15.85 -17.49
CA PHE A 39 -3.41 15.68 -17.25
C PHE A 39 -2.86 14.56 -18.11
N HIS A 40 -1.58 14.66 -18.43
CA HIS A 40 -0.85 13.57 -19.06
C HIS A 40 -0.55 12.44 -18.06
N ASP A 41 -0.54 12.73 -16.76
CA ASP A 41 -0.24 11.78 -15.71
C ASP A 41 -1.12 12.04 -14.48
N TYR A 42 -1.80 11.00 -14.01
CA TYR A 42 -2.67 11.01 -12.84
C TYR A 42 -2.04 10.33 -11.62
N ALA A 43 -0.73 10.08 -11.61
CA ALA A 43 0.00 9.53 -10.45
C ALA A 43 -0.27 10.29 -9.14
N PHE A 44 -0.52 11.61 -9.21
CA PHE A 44 -0.87 12.43 -8.06
C PHE A 44 -2.18 12.02 -7.37
N VAL A 45 -3.10 11.38 -8.08
CA VAL A 45 -4.35 10.83 -7.53
C VAL A 45 -4.08 9.60 -6.66
N VAL A 46 -3.09 8.79 -7.05
CA VAL A 46 -2.71 7.55 -6.34
C VAL A 46 -1.88 7.84 -5.10
N PHE A 47 -1.11 8.93 -5.10
CA PHE A 47 -0.10 9.23 -4.08
C PHE A 47 -0.60 9.15 -2.63
N PRO A 48 -1.76 9.74 -2.26
CA PRO A 48 -2.25 9.65 -0.89
C PRO A 48 -2.56 8.21 -0.47
N ALA A 49 -3.21 7.41 -1.34
CA ALA A 49 -3.52 6.01 -1.05
C ALA A 49 -2.24 5.16 -0.94
N ALA A 50 -1.28 5.34 -1.84
CA ALA A 50 0.01 4.64 -1.79
C ALA A 50 0.78 4.95 -0.49
N LYS A 51 0.72 6.20 -0.01
CA LYS A 51 1.34 6.59 1.26
C LYS A 51 0.60 6.00 2.46
N ALA A 52 -0.74 6.02 2.45
CA ALA A 52 -1.56 5.39 3.47
C ALA A 52 -1.28 3.89 3.59
N TYR A 53 -1.12 3.21 2.44
CA TYR A 53 -0.78 1.80 2.36
C TYR A 53 0.56 1.47 3.02
N GLU A 54 1.61 2.26 2.78
CA GLU A 54 2.90 2.08 3.47
C GLU A 54 2.75 2.25 4.99
N GLY A 55 1.94 3.22 5.44
CA GLY A 55 1.64 3.43 6.86
C GLY A 55 0.90 2.24 7.48
N PHE A 56 -0.17 1.78 6.83
CA PHE A 56 -0.96 0.63 7.25
C PHE A 56 -0.09 -0.63 7.38
N LEU A 57 0.73 -0.93 6.38
CA LEU A 57 1.60 -2.09 6.42
C LEU A 57 2.65 -1.99 7.53
N LYS A 58 3.23 -0.80 7.76
CA LYS A 58 4.15 -0.59 8.88
C LYS A 58 3.47 -0.88 10.22
N LYS A 59 2.24 -0.39 10.40
CA LYS A 59 1.46 -0.66 11.61
C LYS A 59 1.18 -2.14 11.78
N LEU A 60 0.65 -2.79 10.74
CA LEU A 60 0.39 -4.23 10.67
C LEU A 60 1.62 -5.04 11.08
N PHE A 61 2.79 -4.71 10.54
CA PHE A 61 4.01 -5.46 10.82
C PHE A 61 4.52 -5.22 12.25
N LEU A 62 4.29 -4.03 12.82
CA LEU A 62 4.62 -3.74 14.21
C LEU A 62 3.73 -4.55 15.15
N ASP A 63 2.41 -4.51 14.94
CA ASP A 63 1.43 -5.14 15.82
C ASP A 63 1.51 -6.67 15.78
N LEU A 64 1.96 -7.24 14.65
CA LEU A 64 2.29 -8.67 14.51
C LEU A 64 3.70 -9.04 15.03
N GLY A 65 4.49 -8.08 15.51
CA GLY A 65 5.83 -8.30 16.04
C GLY A 65 6.88 -8.64 14.97
N TRP A 66 6.60 -8.35 13.69
CA TRP A 66 7.50 -8.62 12.57
C TRP A 66 8.57 -7.56 12.40
N ILE A 67 8.32 -6.35 12.89
CA ILE A 67 9.28 -5.25 12.98
C ILE A 67 9.29 -4.67 14.39
N THR A 68 10.34 -3.93 14.73
CA THR A 68 10.47 -3.28 16.04
C THR A 68 9.89 -1.87 16.04
N GLU A 69 9.65 -1.28 17.22
CA GLU A 69 9.30 0.15 17.33
C GLU A 69 10.36 1.06 16.69
N ASN A 70 11.64 0.70 16.81
CA ASN A 70 12.73 1.42 16.16
C ASN A 70 12.63 1.38 14.63
N ASP A 71 12.13 0.29 14.05
CA ASP A 71 11.86 0.20 12.61
C ASP A 71 10.64 1.03 12.22
N TYR A 72 9.60 1.01 13.05
CA TYR A 72 8.35 1.74 12.83
C TYR A 72 8.59 3.26 12.80
N PHE A 73 9.20 3.82 13.85
CA PHE A 73 9.53 5.24 13.97
C PHE A 73 10.78 5.64 13.17
N GLY A 74 11.64 4.67 12.85
CA GLY A 74 12.87 4.88 12.11
C GLY A 74 12.66 5.21 10.64
N LYS A 75 13.66 5.90 10.06
CA LYS A 75 13.68 6.25 8.62
C LYS A 75 14.34 5.17 7.75
N ARG A 76 14.91 4.12 8.37
CA ARG A 76 15.68 3.08 7.68
C ARG A 76 14.81 1.96 7.12
N PHE A 77 13.79 1.54 7.86
CA PHE A 77 12.89 0.48 7.41
C PHE A 77 12.09 0.90 6.18
N ARG A 78 12.12 0.08 5.14
CA ARG A 78 11.45 0.32 3.86
C ARG A 78 10.52 -0.84 3.55
N ILE A 79 9.22 -0.55 3.42
CA ILE A 79 8.20 -1.55 3.08
C ILE A 79 8.57 -2.31 1.81
N GLY A 80 9.00 -1.59 0.77
CA GLY A 80 9.40 -2.24 -0.48
C GLY A 80 10.57 -3.21 -0.35
N LYS A 81 11.54 -2.95 0.53
CA LYS A 81 12.64 -3.90 0.77
C LYS A 81 12.14 -5.11 1.55
N ALA A 82 11.34 -4.85 2.59
CA ALA A 82 10.82 -5.88 3.48
C ALA A 82 9.88 -6.87 2.78
N LEU A 83 9.08 -6.38 1.81
CA LEU A 83 8.15 -7.20 1.04
C LEU A 83 8.75 -7.84 -0.21
N ASN A 84 9.99 -7.54 -0.59
CA ASN A 84 10.57 -8.02 -1.84
C ASN A 84 10.91 -9.53 -1.76
N PRO A 85 10.22 -10.42 -2.50
CA PRO A 85 10.53 -11.85 -2.51
C PRO A 85 11.87 -12.16 -3.18
N SER A 86 12.37 -11.27 -4.04
CA SER A 86 13.63 -11.44 -4.77
C SER A 86 14.86 -10.89 -4.03
N LEU A 87 14.69 -10.46 -2.77
CA LEU A 87 15.82 -10.02 -1.95
C LEU A 87 16.77 -11.20 -1.69
N GLU A 88 18.07 -10.92 -1.63
CA GLU A 88 19.09 -11.95 -1.32
C GLU A 88 18.74 -12.68 -0.03
N PRO A 89 18.93 -14.02 0.06
CA PRO A 89 18.43 -14.81 1.19
C PRO A 89 18.85 -14.27 2.57
N GLU A 90 20.10 -13.84 2.70
CA GLU A 90 20.66 -13.29 3.94
C GLU A 90 19.97 -11.97 4.35
N LEU A 91 19.69 -11.10 3.38
CA LEU A 91 18.96 -9.86 3.60
C LEU A 91 17.48 -10.12 3.88
N ARG A 92 16.88 -11.11 3.20
CA ARG A 92 15.48 -11.50 3.39
C ARG A 92 15.25 -12.11 4.76
N GLN A 93 16.18 -12.91 5.26
CA GLN A 93 16.13 -13.43 6.64
C GLN A 93 16.28 -12.31 7.68
N ARG A 94 17.15 -11.32 7.44
CA ARG A 94 17.43 -10.26 8.42
C ARG A 94 16.37 -9.17 8.46
N GLU A 95 15.86 -8.76 7.30
CA GLU A 95 15.04 -7.55 7.14
C GLU A 95 13.70 -7.82 6.43
N GLY A 96 13.47 -9.05 5.96
CA GLY A 96 12.28 -9.43 5.22
C GLY A 96 11.08 -9.68 6.12
N VAL A 97 9.93 -9.24 5.62
CA VAL A 97 8.60 -9.53 6.17
C VAL A 97 7.84 -10.48 5.25
N TYR A 98 8.20 -10.56 3.96
CA TYR A 98 7.56 -11.47 2.99
C TYR A 98 7.43 -12.91 3.52
N ASP A 99 8.56 -13.54 3.91
CA ASP A 99 8.55 -14.93 4.38
C ASP A 99 7.74 -15.10 5.69
N LYS A 100 7.68 -14.06 6.55
CA LYS A 100 6.88 -14.06 7.78
C LYS A 100 5.37 -14.08 7.47
N ILE A 101 4.94 -13.34 6.44
CA ILE A 101 3.55 -13.38 5.96
C ILE A 101 3.24 -14.78 5.42
N VAL A 102 4.14 -15.36 4.63
CA VAL A 102 3.96 -16.70 4.05
C VAL A 102 3.77 -17.75 5.15
N GLU A 103 4.61 -17.70 6.19
CA GLU A 103 4.53 -18.61 7.32
C GLU A 103 3.23 -18.40 8.14
N PHE A 104 2.91 -17.15 8.47
CA PHE A 104 1.76 -16.81 9.30
C PHE A 104 0.42 -17.12 8.63
N CYS A 105 0.27 -16.72 7.36
CA CYS A 105 -0.94 -16.93 6.58
C CYS A 105 -0.99 -18.30 5.88
N ARG A 106 0.07 -19.12 6.02
CA ARG A 106 0.20 -20.46 5.43
C ARG A 106 0.00 -20.49 3.91
N GLY A 107 0.55 -19.48 3.24
CA GLY A 107 0.36 -19.30 1.81
C GLY A 107 1.07 -18.06 1.29
N ARG A 108 1.47 -18.09 0.01
CA ARG A 108 2.19 -17.00 -0.64
C ARG A 108 1.27 -15.92 -1.20
N GLU A 109 -0.03 -16.19 -1.28
CA GLU A 109 -1.02 -15.38 -1.97
C GLU A 109 -1.07 -13.97 -1.40
N LEU A 110 -1.19 -13.85 -0.07
CA LEU A 110 -1.21 -12.53 0.57
C LEU A 110 0.16 -11.82 0.44
N ALA A 111 1.27 -12.53 0.65
CA ALA A 111 2.60 -11.93 0.58
C ALA A 111 2.89 -11.37 -0.83
N ASP A 112 2.52 -12.12 -1.86
CA ASP A 112 2.63 -11.73 -3.27
C ASP A 112 1.71 -10.55 -3.60
N GLU A 113 0.45 -10.61 -3.15
CA GLU A 113 -0.52 -9.54 -3.31
C GLU A 113 -0.01 -8.23 -2.71
N LEU A 114 0.43 -8.25 -1.44
CA LEU A 114 0.90 -7.03 -0.77
C LEU A 114 2.13 -6.42 -1.42
N TRP A 115 3.06 -7.27 -1.86
CA TRP A 115 4.25 -6.86 -2.61
C TRP A 115 3.88 -6.25 -3.97
N GLU A 116 3.02 -6.90 -4.74
CA GLU A 116 2.64 -6.45 -6.08
C GLU A 116 1.86 -5.14 -6.00
N VAL A 117 0.95 -4.96 -5.03
CA VAL A 117 0.27 -3.69 -4.80
C VAL A 117 1.27 -2.58 -4.48
N TRP A 118 2.25 -2.82 -3.60
CA TRP A 118 3.30 -1.82 -3.33
C TRP A 118 4.08 -1.50 -4.60
N LYS A 119 4.45 -2.51 -5.39
CA LYS A 119 5.20 -2.32 -6.64
C LYS A 119 4.39 -1.48 -7.63
N GLN A 120 3.11 -1.79 -7.82
CA GLN A 120 2.28 -1.17 -8.84
C GLN A 120 1.76 0.21 -8.44
N ALA A 121 1.28 0.38 -7.20
CA ALA A 121 0.68 1.63 -6.74
C ALA A 121 1.71 2.63 -6.22
N ARG A 122 2.87 2.17 -5.74
CA ARG A 122 3.91 3.04 -5.15
C ARG A 122 5.20 3.03 -5.96
N ASN A 123 5.78 1.87 -6.30
CA ASN A 123 7.08 1.88 -6.97
C ASN A 123 6.97 2.40 -8.41
N SER A 124 6.33 1.64 -9.29
CA SER A 124 6.25 1.95 -10.73
C SER A 124 5.53 3.27 -11.01
N THR A 125 4.52 3.62 -10.19
CA THR A 125 3.75 4.87 -10.36
C THR A 125 4.57 6.13 -10.14
N PHE A 126 5.61 6.09 -9.29
CA PHE A 126 6.41 7.28 -8.95
C PHE A 126 7.86 7.23 -9.41
N HIS A 127 8.30 6.11 -10.02
CA HIS A 127 9.63 6.05 -10.62
C HIS A 127 9.56 6.46 -12.08
N TRP A 128 10.48 7.34 -12.47
CA TRP A 128 10.71 7.67 -13.86
C TRP A 128 11.79 6.73 -14.41
N PHE A 129 11.47 5.94 -15.44
CA PHE A 129 12.45 5.13 -16.16
C PHE A 129 12.73 5.75 -17.53
N PRO A 130 14.01 5.91 -17.92
CA PRO A 130 14.35 6.38 -19.26
C PRO A 130 13.70 5.49 -20.34
N LYS A 131 12.95 6.11 -21.26
CA LYS A 131 12.24 5.46 -22.39
C LYS A 131 10.96 4.69 -22.01
N GLU A 132 10.56 4.68 -20.75
CA GLU A 132 9.26 4.12 -20.34
C GLU A 132 8.30 5.28 -20.05
N LYS A 133 7.10 5.25 -20.66
CA LYS A 133 6.02 6.14 -20.27
C LYS A 133 5.31 5.52 -19.08
N ASN A 134 5.76 5.86 -17.87
CA ASN A 134 5.08 5.48 -16.61
C ASN A 134 3.94 6.42 -16.22
N ALA A 135 3.59 7.35 -17.12
CA ALA A 135 2.44 8.20 -16.93
C ALA A 135 1.17 7.34 -16.94
N ILE A 136 0.32 7.51 -15.92
CA ILE A 136 -0.92 6.75 -15.80
C ILE A 136 -2.12 7.62 -16.16
N SER A 137 -3.11 7.00 -16.79
CA SER A 137 -4.42 7.59 -17.03
C SER A 137 -5.23 7.72 -15.74
N TYR A 138 -6.32 8.48 -15.81
CA TYR A 138 -7.25 8.62 -14.69
C TYR A 138 -7.92 7.28 -14.32
N ASP A 139 -8.22 6.43 -15.30
CA ASP A 139 -8.82 5.11 -15.04
C ASP A 139 -7.84 4.17 -14.34
N GLU A 140 -6.58 4.13 -14.79
CA GLU A 140 -5.51 3.39 -14.11
C GLU A 140 -5.26 3.90 -12.69
N ALA A 141 -5.38 5.22 -12.46
CA ALA A 141 -5.26 5.77 -11.11
C ALA A 141 -6.38 5.28 -10.17
N LYS A 142 -7.63 5.20 -10.65
CA LYS A 142 -8.75 4.63 -9.88
C LYS A 142 -8.51 3.16 -9.54
N GLU A 143 -8.07 2.37 -10.52
CA GLU A 143 -7.77 0.95 -10.35
C GLU A 143 -6.68 0.74 -9.31
N LYS A 144 -5.61 1.54 -9.35
CA LYS A 144 -4.53 1.47 -8.35
C LYS A 144 -4.99 1.83 -6.94
N VAL A 145 -5.88 2.82 -6.79
CA VAL A 145 -6.45 3.17 -5.48
C VAL A 145 -7.37 2.06 -4.97
N ALA A 146 -8.19 1.46 -5.84
CA ALA A 146 -9.03 0.31 -5.48
C ALA A 146 -8.17 -0.87 -5.02
N MET A 147 -7.12 -1.20 -5.79
CA MET A 147 -6.15 -2.25 -5.48
C MET A 147 -5.48 -2.04 -4.10
N VAL A 148 -5.13 -0.80 -3.75
CA VAL A 148 -4.61 -0.49 -2.40
C VAL A 148 -5.62 -0.85 -1.32
N ILE A 149 -6.87 -0.41 -1.48
CA ILE A 149 -7.92 -0.60 -0.47
C ILE A 149 -8.26 -2.09 -0.32
N GLU A 150 -8.34 -2.83 -1.43
CA GLU A 150 -8.59 -4.27 -1.43
C GLU A 150 -7.45 -5.04 -0.76
N ALA A 151 -6.19 -4.66 -0.99
CA ALA A 151 -5.05 -5.26 -0.31
C ALA A 151 -5.07 -4.99 1.20
N MET A 152 -5.53 -3.82 1.64
CA MET A 152 -5.73 -3.51 3.06
C MET A 152 -6.83 -4.38 3.67
N ASP A 153 -7.95 -4.57 2.96
CA ASP A 153 -9.01 -5.48 3.38
C ASP A 153 -8.49 -6.92 3.53
N ALA A 154 -7.82 -7.43 2.49
CA ALA A 154 -7.26 -8.78 2.46
C ALA A 154 -6.24 -9.00 3.57
N ALA A 155 -5.35 -8.04 3.81
CA ALA A 155 -4.37 -8.12 4.89
C ALA A 155 -5.04 -8.16 6.26
N PHE A 156 -6.02 -7.27 6.52
CA PHE A 156 -6.67 -7.20 7.81
C PHE A 156 -7.47 -8.48 8.12
N GLU A 157 -8.21 -8.99 7.13
CA GLU A 157 -9.00 -10.22 7.26
C GLU A 157 -8.10 -11.45 7.46
N LYS A 158 -7.10 -11.65 6.60
CA LYS A 158 -6.25 -12.85 6.61
C LYS A 158 -5.26 -12.85 7.78
N CYS A 159 -4.79 -11.69 8.23
CA CYS A 159 -3.91 -11.58 9.40
C CYS A 159 -4.67 -11.69 10.73
N LYS A 160 -6.02 -11.75 10.71
CA LYS A 160 -6.88 -11.94 11.89
C LYS A 160 -6.55 -10.99 13.04
N ILE A 161 -6.30 -9.72 12.71
CA ILE A 161 -6.13 -8.70 13.75
C ILE A 161 -7.43 -8.63 14.56
N LYS A 162 -7.31 -8.77 15.88
CA LYS A 162 -8.45 -8.58 16.78
C LYS A 162 -8.64 -7.07 17.00
N GLU A 163 -9.89 -6.64 16.89
CA GLU A 163 -10.32 -5.30 17.34
C GLU A 163 -10.00 -5.05 18.82
#